data_AF-A0A5P0ZN04-F1
#
_entry.id   AF-A0A5P0ZN04-F1
#
_cell.length_a   1.000
_cell.length_b   1.000
_cell.length_c   1.000
_cell.angle_alpha   90.00
_cell.angle_beta   90.00
_cell.angle_gamma   90.00
#
_symmetry.space_group_name_H-M   'P 1'
#
loop_
_entity.id
_entity.type
_entity.pdbx_description
1 polymer ?
#
loop_
_entity_poly.entity_id
_entity_poly.type
_entity_poly.pdbx_seq_one_letter_code
_entity_poly.pdbx_strand_id
1 'polypeptide(L)'
;MDKLKSKKLLLALIEFISYHIFPFLFIFVHGLNNYSIHGFLIIMVAMVALYKEFILTLNPNKYFHLLYSAIYLLLAILSIHSLNNFVMILIFAQLVFLYLIRYLPKNSENIASLIADFIVPSFMSIALAFTYMHFISITFIVPLLLVNLATVLINYFEGAKTDYIELISISGLSFILFLLGYISLWTAVVIIIFVMIMSLLKKYKNFSQPNLFYRIVGNLILII
;
A
#
# COMPACT_ATOMS: atom_id res chain seq x y z
N MET A 1 24.98 -13.00 -8.49
CA MET A 1 23.68 -13.46 -7.95
C MET A 1 23.35 -12.77 -6.62
N ASP A 2 24.33 -12.52 -5.74
CA ASP A 2 24.10 -11.90 -4.41
C ASP A 2 23.65 -10.43 -4.46
N LYS A 3 24.13 -9.65 -5.43
CA LYS A 3 23.66 -8.26 -5.63
C LYS A 3 22.15 -8.17 -5.92
N LEU A 4 21.59 -9.17 -6.61
CA LEU A 4 20.17 -9.18 -6.97
C LEU A 4 19.28 -9.56 -5.77
N LYS A 5 19.71 -10.53 -4.96
CA LYS A 5 19.02 -10.91 -3.71
C LYS A 5 19.07 -9.79 -2.67
N SER A 6 20.25 -9.17 -2.50
CA SER A 6 20.44 -8.01 -1.62
C SER A 6 19.53 -6.83 -2.02
N LYS A 7 19.42 -6.52 -3.31
CA LYS A 7 18.51 -5.48 -3.83
C LYS A 7 17.04 -5.75 -3.49
N LYS A 8 16.59 -7.01 -3.60
CA LYS A 8 15.20 -7.39 -3.29
C LYS A 8 14.89 -7.35 -1.79
N LEU A 9 15.84 -7.73 -0.95
CA LEU A 9 15.70 -7.61 0.50
C LEU A 9 15.63 -6.14 0.92
N LEU A 10 16.41 -5.28 0.27
CA LEU A 10 16.33 -3.83 0.45
C LEU A 10 14.97 -3.26 -0.01
N LEU A 11 14.41 -3.72 -1.13
CA LEU A 11 13.05 -3.35 -1.56
C LEU A 11 12.00 -3.77 -0.54
N ALA A 12 12.08 -4.99 0.00
CA ALA A 12 11.16 -5.45 1.05
C ALA A 12 11.25 -4.58 2.31
N LEU A 13 12.46 -4.16 2.69
CA LEU A 13 12.69 -3.27 3.83
C LEU A 13 12.11 -1.86 3.56
N ILE A 14 12.29 -1.33 2.35
CA ILE A 14 11.71 -0.04 1.97
C ILE A 14 10.17 -0.13 1.89
N GLU A 15 9.61 -1.23 1.40
CA GLU A 15 8.16 -1.49 1.38
C GLU A 15 7.60 -1.54 2.80
N PHE A 16 8.27 -2.27 3.70
CA PHE A 16 7.93 -2.32 5.13
C PHE A 16 7.94 -0.93 5.78
N ILE A 17 9.00 -0.15 5.54
CA ILE A 17 9.14 1.21 6.05
C ILE A 17 8.02 2.10 5.46
N SER A 18 7.76 2.01 4.15
CA SER A 18 6.74 2.80 3.45
C SER A 18 5.35 2.65 4.05
N TYR A 19 4.97 1.45 4.49
CA TYR A 19 3.70 1.22 5.16
C TYR A 19 3.59 1.95 6.50
N HIS A 20 4.70 2.05 7.24
CA HIS A 20 4.75 2.62 8.58
C HIS A 20 5.04 4.12 8.60
N ILE A 21 5.71 4.67 7.57
CA ILE A 21 6.09 6.08 7.48
C ILE A 21 4.87 6.98 7.72
N PHE A 22 3.76 6.73 7.02
CA PHE A 22 2.61 7.62 7.08
C PHE A 22 1.89 7.60 8.45
N PRO A 23 1.48 6.44 8.99
CA PRO A 23 0.87 6.39 10.32
C PRO A 23 1.75 7.01 11.40
N PHE A 24 3.06 6.73 11.41
CA PHE A 24 3.96 7.28 12.42
C PHE A 24 4.12 8.79 12.28
N LEU A 25 4.43 9.30 11.08
CA LEU A 25 4.58 10.74 10.89
C LEU A 25 3.30 11.50 11.22
N PHE A 26 2.13 10.97 10.87
CA PHE A 26 0.85 11.59 11.21
C PHE A 26 0.63 11.70 12.73
N ILE A 27 0.90 10.61 13.47
CA ILE A 27 0.82 10.59 14.95
C ILE A 27 1.71 11.67 15.56
N PHE A 28 2.94 11.82 15.06
CA PHE A 28 3.87 12.84 15.53
C PHE A 28 3.41 14.26 15.22
N VAL A 29 2.95 14.53 13.98
CA VAL A 29 2.51 15.86 13.56
C VAL A 29 1.25 16.31 14.31
N HIS A 30 0.33 15.39 14.60
CA HIS A 30 -0.95 15.70 15.25
C HIS A 30 -0.92 15.50 16.77
N GLY A 31 0.24 15.21 17.37
CA GLY A 31 0.41 15.09 18.82
C GLY A 31 -0.45 13.99 19.46
N LEU A 32 -0.71 12.89 18.73
CA LEU A 32 -1.55 11.80 19.21
C LEU A 32 -0.76 10.93 20.21
N ASN A 33 -0.80 11.31 21.49
CA ASN A 33 -0.01 10.69 22.57
C ASN A 33 -0.43 9.27 22.96
N ASN A 34 -1.53 8.74 22.42
CA ASN A 34 -2.06 7.43 22.79
C ASN A 34 -1.78 6.40 21.68
N TYR A 35 -0.51 6.10 21.46
CA TYR A 35 -0.09 5.06 20.53
C TYR A 35 0.54 3.91 21.30
N SER A 36 0.19 2.67 20.93
CA SER A 36 0.89 1.48 21.39
C SER A 36 1.45 0.73 20.19
N ILE A 37 2.76 0.47 20.23
CA ILE A 37 3.42 -0.31 19.17
C ILE A 37 3.08 -1.78 19.41
N HIS A 38 2.23 -2.33 18.55
CA HIS A 38 1.89 -3.76 18.60
C HIS A 38 2.98 -4.57 17.89
N GLY A 39 3.85 -5.23 18.67
CA GLY A 39 4.94 -6.05 18.12
C GLY A 39 4.46 -7.16 17.16
N PHE A 40 3.30 -7.78 17.44
CA PHE A 40 2.69 -8.76 16.52
C PHE A 40 2.34 -8.14 15.17
N LEU A 41 1.81 -6.91 15.16
CA LEU A 41 1.48 -6.20 13.92
C LEU A 41 2.75 -5.97 13.09
N ILE A 42 3.82 -5.48 13.72
CA ILE A 42 5.11 -5.25 13.06
C ILE A 42 5.58 -6.52 12.36
N ILE A 43 5.56 -7.66 13.05
CA ILE A 43 5.98 -8.96 12.50
C ILE A 43 5.08 -9.35 11.33
N MET A 44 3.76 -9.25 11.48
CA MET A 44 2.80 -9.62 10.42
C MET A 44 2.94 -8.73 9.18
N VAL A 45 3.18 -7.42 9.35
CA VAL A 45 3.43 -6.50 8.23
C VAL A 45 4.78 -6.79 7.55
N ALA A 46 5.83 -7.05 8.34
CA ALA A 46 7.13 -7.43 7.81
C ALA A 46 7.05 -8.74 7.00
N MET A 47 6.24 -9.70 7.46
CA MET A 47 5.96 -10.92 6.72
C MET A 47 5.32 -10.62 5.36
N VAL A 48 4.26 -9.82 5.30
CA VAL A 48 3.62 -9.46 4.01
C VAL A 48 4.61 -8.76 3.06
N ALA A 49 5.39 -7.78 3.56
CA ALA A 49 6.38 -7.07 2.76
C ALA A 49 7.48 -8.00 2.22
N LEU A 50 8.03 -8.87 3.07
CA LEU A 50 8.99 -9.90 2.67
C LEU A 50 8.37 -10.89 1.67
N TYR A 51 7.11 -11.27 1.88
CA TYR A 51 6.43 -12.21 1.01
C TYR A 51 6.27 -11.65 -0.40
N LYS A 52 5.77 -10.40 -0.49
CA LYS A 52 5.55 -9.67 -1.74
C LYS A 52 6.86 -9.44 -2.53
N GLU A 53 7.83 -8.77 -1.91
CA GLU A 53 9.00 -8.25 -2.63
C GLU A 53 10.13 -9.27 -2.76
N PHE A 54 10.23 -10.23 -1.83
CA PHE A 54 11.33 -11.19 -1.80
C PHE A 54 10.86 -12.60 -2.15
N ILE A 55 9.96 -13.19 -1.35
CA ILE A 55 9.62 -14.62 -1.42
C ILE A 55 8.92 -14.98 -2.74
N LEU A 56 7.91 -14.23 -3.19
CA LEU A 56 7.20 -14.53 -4.45
C LEU A 56 8.17 -14.61 -5.63
N THR A 57 9.18 -13.74 -5.65
CA THR A 57 10.16 -13.68 -6.73
C THR A 57 11.13 -14.87 -6.77
N LEU A 58 11.19 -15.68 -5.69
CA LEU A 58 11.98 -16.90 -5.61
C LEU A 58 11.23 -18.13 -6.16
N ASN A 59 9.98 -17.96 -6.62
CA ASN A 59 9.12 -19.04 -7.10
C ASN A 59 9.07 -20.26 -6.16
N PRO A 60 8.79 -20.08 -4.86
CA PRO A 60 8.85 -21.17 -3.88
C PRO A 60 7.80 -22.24 -4.17
N ASN A 61 8.04 -23.47 -3.70
CA ASN A 61 7.11 -24.60 -3.91
C ASN A 61 5.80 -24.40 -3.10
N LYS A 62 4.71 -25.07 -3.48
CA LYS A 62 3.41 -25.09 -2.78
C LYS A 62 3.54 -25.39 -1.29
N TYR A 63 4.44 -26.29 -0.89
CA TYR A 63 4.68 -26.62 0.51
C TYR A 63 5.23 -25.43 1.32
N PHE A 64 6.06 -24.60 0.71
CA PHE A 64 6.58 -23.39 1.37
C PHE A 64 5.45 -22.39 1.59
N HIS A 65 4.56 -22.21 0.62
CA HIS A 65 3.39 -21.34 0.76
C HIS A 65 2.48 -21.79 1.91
N LEU A 66 2.22 -23.10 1.99
CA LEU A 66 1.40 -23.66 3.06
C LEU A 66 2.06 -23.48 4.43
N LEU A 67 3.36 -23.74 4.53
CA LEU A 67 4.13 -23.49 5.75
C LEU A 67 4.09 -22.01 6.15
N TYR A 68 4.28 -21.10 5.18
CA TYR A 68 4.27 -19.67 5.42
C TYR A 68 2.90 -19.19 5.93
N SER A 69 1.81 -19.66 5.31
CA SER A 69 0.45 -19.40 5.78
C SER A 69 0.18 -20.01 7.16
N ALA A 70 0.73 -21.19 7.48
CA ALA A 70 0.57 -21.82 8.78
C ALA A 70 1.30 -21.04 9.89
N ILE A 71 2.53 -20.58 9.64
CA ILE A 71 3.28 -19.70 10.56
C ILE A 71 2.48 -18.43 10.82
N TYR A 72 1.93 -17.85 9.76
CA TYR A 72 1.12 -16.65 9.89
C TYR A 72 -0.16 -16.89 10.70
N LEU A 73 -0.86 -18.00 10.47
CA LEU A 73 -2.06 -18.36 11.21
C LEU A 73 -1.75 -18.60 12.70
N LEU A 74 -0.61 -19.21 13.00
CA LEU A 74 -0.13 -19.37 14.37
C LEU A 74 0.12 -18.00 15.03
N LEU A 75 0.75 -17.06 14.33
CA LEU A 75 0.92 -15.68 14.82
C LEU A 75 -0.41 -14.96 15.03
N ALA A 76 -1.39 -15.15 14.15
CA ALA A 76 -2.74 -14.61 14.31
C ALA A 76 -3.43 -15.17 15.57
N ILE A 77 -3.33 -16.48 15.81
CA ILE A 77 -3.88 -17.11 17.04
C ILE A 77 -3.19 -16.53 18.29
N LEU A 78 -1.86 -16.43 18.30
CA LEU A 78 -1.11 -15.90 19.43
C LEU A 78 -1.43 -14.42 19.71
N SER A 79 -1.79 -13.67 18.67
CA SER A 79 -2.09 -12.24 18.77
C SER A 79 -3.57 -11.94 19.03
N ILE A 80 -4.45 -12.94 19.15
CA ILE A 80 -5.91 -12.76 19.21
C ILE A 80 -6.39 -11.91 20.39
N HIS A 81 -5.65 -11.94 21.50
CA HIS A 81 -5.93 -11.14 22.69
C HIS A 81 -5.33 -9.73 22.63
N SER A 82 -4.47 -9.46 21.66
CA SER A 82 -3.67 -8.22 21.56
C SER A 82 -4.02 -7.36 20.35
N LEU A 83 -4.55 -7.96 19.28
CA LEU A 83 -4.90 -7.30 18.03
C LEU A 83 -6.37 -7.51 17.72
N ASN A 84 -6.96 -6.52 17.05
CA ASN A 84 -8.34 -6.62 16.58
C ASN A 84 -8.47 -7.74 15.53
N ASN A 85 -9.48 -8.59 15.68
CA ASN A 85 -9.82 -9.64 14.71
C ASN A 85 -9.92 -9.13 13.27
N PHE A 86 -10.46 -7.94 13.08
CA PHE A 86 -10.56 -7.33 11.75
C PHE A 86 -9.19 -7.04 11.13
N VAL A 87 -8.23 -6.55 11.93
CA VAL A 87 -6.85 -6.28 11.49
C VAL A 87 -6.16 -7.58 11.11
N MET A 88 -6.29 -8.62 11.93
CA MET A 88 -5.71 -9.93 11.64
C MET A 88 -6.27 -10.52 10.34
N ILE A 89 -7.59 -10.43 10.12
CA ILE A 89 -8.25 -10.87 8.88
C ILE A 89 -7.74 -10.08 7.68
N LEU A 90 -7.63 -8.75 7.78
CA LEU A 90 -7.15 -7.91 6.68
C LEU A 90 -5.74 -8.26 6.25
N ILE A 91 -4.82 -8.47 7.21
CA ILE A 91 -3.43 -8.80 6.87
C ILE A 91 -3.34 -10.25 6.37
N PHE A 92 -4.16 -11.18 6.87
CA PHE A 92 -4.23 -12.54 6.32
C PHE A 92 -4.74 -12.56 4.88
N ALA A 93 -5.81 -11.80 4.59
CA ALA A 93 -6.39 -11.70 3.26
C ALA A 93 -5.36 -11.23 2.22
N GLN A 94 -4.44 -10.33 2.60
CA GLN A 94 -3.36 -9.89 1.72
C GLN A 94 -2.43 -11.04 1.30
N LEU A 95 -2.06 -11.94 2.23
CA LEU A 95 -1.25 -13.11 1.88
C LEU A 95 -2.00 -14.06 0.94
N VAL A 96 -3.29 -14.26 1.17
CA VAL A 96 -4.15 -15.07 0.29
C VAL A 96 -4.20 -14.47 -1.11
N PHE A 97 -4.44 -13.16 -1.21
CA PHE A 97 -4.44 -12.45 -2.48
C PHE A 97 -3.10 -12.55 -3.22
N LEU A 98 -1.98 -12.33 -2.52
CA LEU A 98 -0.64 -12.48 -3.09
C LEU A 98 -0.35 -13.91 -3.55
N TYR A 99 -0.86 -14.92 -2.85
CA TYR A 99 -0.76 -16.32 -3.26
C TYR A 99 -1.62 -16.62 -4.50
N LEU A 100 -2.84 -16.08 -4.57
CA LEU A 100 -3.75 -16.26 -5.70
C LEU A 100 -3.19 -15.69 -7.00
N ILE A 101 -2.38 -14.62 -6.95
CA ILE A 101 -1.69 -14.06 -8.13
C ILE A 101 -0.93 -15.13 -8.91
N ARG A 102 -0.35 -16.13 -8.23
CA ARG A 102 0.41 -17.19 -8.89
C ARG A 102 -0.45 -18.12 -9.75
N TYR A 103 -1.73 -18.27 -9.42
CA TYR A 103 -2.66 -19.16 -10.12
C TYR A 103 -3.49 -18.43 -11.17
N LEU A 104 -3.30 -17.11 -11.31
CA LEU A 104 -3.95 -16.33 -12.35
C LEU A 104 -3.38 -16.70 -13.74
N PRO A 105 -4.24 -16.82 -14.77
CA PRO A 105 -3.80 -17.02 -16.15
C PRO A 105 -2.89 -15.86 -16.61
N LYS A 106 -1.95 -16.12 -17.51
CA LYS A 106 -1.07 -15.07 -18.06
C LYS A 106 -1.81 -13.87 -18.68
N ASN A 107 -3.03 -14.09 -19.18
CA ASN A 107 -3.87 -13.02 -19.75
C ASN A 107 -4.46 -12.07 -18.68
N SER A 108 -4.17 -12.27 -17.40
CA SER A 108 -4.69 -11.47 -16.28
C SER A 108 -3.61 -10.70 -15.51
N GLU A 109 -2.52 -10.32 -16.20
CA GLU A 109 -1.45 -9.49 -15.65
C GLU A 109 -1.95 -8.19 -15.02
N ASN A 110 -2.96 -7.53 -15.61
CA ASN A 110 -3.58 -6.33 -15.03
C ASN A 110 -4.26 -6.62 -13.68
N ILE A 111 -4.91 -7.78 -13.54
CA ILE A 111 -5.55 -8.18 -12.28
C ILE A 111 -4.47 -8.50 -11.24
N ALA A 112 -3.41 -9.19 -11.64
CA ALA A 112 -2.28 -9.48 -10.76
C ALA A 112 -1.62 -8.21 -10.22
N SER A 113 -1.36 -7.22 -11.08
CA SER A 113 -0.80 -5.93 -10.65
C SER A 113 -1.81 -5.14 -9.80
N LEU A 114 -3.10 -5.09 -10.15
CA LEU A 114 -4.11 -4.46 -9.31
C LEU A 114 -4.11 -5.05 -7.88
N ILE A 115 -4.02 -6.38 -7.75
CA ILE A 115 -3.95 -7.02 -6.44
C ILE A 115 -2.67 -6.62 -5.69
N ALA A 116 -1.50 -6.74 -6.32
CA ALA A 116 -0.21 -6.50 -5.69
C ALA A 116 0.05 -5.01 -5.35
N ASP A 117 -0.43 -4.12 -6.20
CA ASP A 117 -0.09 -2.69 -6.19
C ASP A 117 -1.17 -1.81 -5.59
N PHE A 118 -2.44 -2.25 -5.63
CA PHE A 118 -3.56 -1.51 -5.04
C PHE A 118 -4.13 -2.22 -3.81
N ILE A 119 -4.60 -3.46 -3.95
CA ILE A 119 -5.37 -4.15 -2.90
C ILE A 119 -4.49 -4.40 -1.68
N VAL A 120 -3.31 -4.99 -1.87
CA VAL A 120 -2.39 -5.31 -0.77
C VAL A 120 -1.97 -4.04 0.00
N PRO A 121 -1.48 -2.98 -0.65
CA PRO A 121 -1.15 -1.73 0.04
C PRO A 121 -2.34 -1.07 0.73
N SER A 122 -3.53 -1.11 0.12
CA SER A 122 -4.74 -0.52 0.70
C SER A 122 -5.19 -1.26 1.96
N PHE A 123 -5.18 -2.59 1.93
CA PHE A 123 -5.51 -3.40 3.10
C PHE A 123 -4.49 -3.19 4.21
N MET A 124 -3.22 -3.01 3.86
CA MET A 124 -2.16 -2.68 4.81
C MET A 124 -2.37 -1.31 5.46
N SER A 125 -2.66 -0.28 4.66
CA SER A 125 -2.97 1.07 5.14
C SER A 125 -4.16 1.07 6.10
N ILE A 126 -5.23 0.34 5.76
CA ILE A 126 -6.42 0.21 6.62
C ILE A 126 -6.05 -0.53 7.92
N ALA A 127 -5.35 -1.66 7.84
CA ALA A 127 -4.95 -2.44 9.02
C ALA A 127 -4.10 -1.62 10.01
N LEU A 128 -3.15 -0.84 9.49
CA LEU A 128 -2.31 0.04 10.30
C LEU A 128 -3.10 1.21 10.90
N ALA A 129 -4.01 1.82 10.14
CA ALA A 129 -4.90 2.86 10.64
C ALA A 129 -5.74 2.35 11.82
N PHE A 130 -6.35 1.17 11.68
CA PHE A 130 -7.15 0.54 12.74
C PHE A 130 -6.35 0.20 13.99
N THR A 131 -5.06 -0.09 13.85
CA THR A 131 -4.23 -0.54 14.97
C THR A 131 -3.60 0.63 15.72
N TYR A 132 -3.10 1.64 15.00
CA TYR A 132 -2.38 2.75 15.62
C TYR A 132 -3.26 3.95 15.97
N MET A 133 -4.48 4.02 15.44
CA MET A 133 -5.44 5.05 15.80
C MET A 133 -6.72 4.37 16.28
N HIS A 134 -6.86 4.24 17.59
CA HIS A 134 -8.06 3.70 18.24
C HIS A 134 -9.33 4.49 17.85
N PHE A 135 -9.19 5.76 17.45
CA PHE A 135 -10.24 6.59 16.88
C PHE A 135 -9.94 6.84 15.40
N ILE A 136 -10.55 6.05 14.53
CA ILE A 136 -10.42 6.25 13.10
C ILE A 136 -11.36 7.38 12.69
N SER A 137 -10.81 8.56 12.46
CA SER A 137 -11.49 9.48 11.56
C SER A 137 -11.37 8.93 10.16
N ILE A 138 -12.50 8.81 9.46
CA ILE A 138 -12.53 8.44 8.04
C ILE A 138 -11.70 9.40 7.18
N THR A 139 -11.48 10.63 7.66
CA THR A 139 -10.59 11.63 7.05
C THR A 139 -9.12 11.22 7.06
N PHE A 140 -8.72 10.19 7.81
CA PHE A 140 -7.36 9.64 7.81
C PHE A 140 -7.19 8.51 6.79
N ILE A 141 -8.15 7.60 6.69
CA ILE A 141 -8.08 6.43 5.78
C ILE A 141 -8.24 6.87 4.33
N VAL A 142 -9.13 7.81 4.06
CA VAL A 142 -9.46 8.22 2.69
C VAL A 142 -8.24 8.78 1.94
N PRO A 143 -7.43 9.73 2.49
CA PRO A 143 -6.20 10.17 1.84
C PRO A 143 -5.21 9.05 1.53
N LEU A 144 -5.01 8.10 2.44
CA LEU A 144 -4.13 6.94 2.24
C LEU A 144 -4.56 6.08 1.05
N LEU A 145 -5.85 5.77 0.98
CA LEU A 145 -6.41 5.01 -0.13
C LEU A 145 -6.29 5.78 -1.44
N LEU A 146 -6.48 7.10 -1.39
CA LEU A 146 -6.36 7.98 -2.54
C LEU A 146 -4.91 8.02 -3.07
N VAL A 147 -3.90 8.00 -2.19
CA VAL A 147 -2.49 7.85 -2.60
C VAL A 147 -2.25 6.49 -3.23
N ASN A 148 -2.70 5.39 -2.61
CA ASN A 148 -2.53 4.06 -3.21
C ASN A 148 -3.16 4.00 -4.61
N LEU A 149 -4.36 4.55 -4.78
CA LEU A 149 -5.01 4.65 -6.09
C LEU A 149 -4.19 5.51 -7.07
N ALA A 150 -3.75 6.69 -6.64
CA ALA A 150 -2.93 7.60 -7.43
C ALA A 150 -1.65 6.92 -7.94
N THR A 151 -0.96 6.15 -7.09
CA THR A 151 0.26 5.44 -7.50
C THR A 151 0.02 4.43 -8.61
N VAL A 152 -1.11 3.71 -8.53
CA VAL A 152 -1.50 2.71 -9.51
C VAL A 152 -1.81 3.39 -10.84
N LEU A 153 -2.56 4.49 -10.84
CA LEU A 153 -2.86 5.25 -12.06
C LEU A 153 -1.60 5.82 -12.73
N ILE A 154 -0.67 6.39 -11.96
CA ILE A 154 0.63 6.85 -12.50
C ILE A 154 1.39 5.69 -13.18
N ASN A 155 1.31 4.49 -12.61
CA ASN A 155 2.01 3.33 -13.14
C ASN A 155 1.37 2.78 -14.42
N TYR A 156 0.05 2.90 -14.59
CA TYR A 156 -0.65 2.50 -15.82
C TYR A 156 -0.65 3.59 -16.90
N PHE A 157 -0.35 4.84 -16.56
CA PHE A 157 -0.31 5.93 -17.53
C PHE A 157 0.79 5.74 -18.59
N GLU A 158 0.42 5.46 -19.83
CA GLU A 158 1.35 5.36 -20.98
C GLU A 158 1.27 6.59 -21.90
N GLY A 159 0.31 7.48 -21.64
CA GLY A 159 0.12 8.74 -22.36
C GLY A 159 -0.79 8.62 -23.57
N ALA A 160 -1.54 7.52 -23.70
CA ALA A 160 -2.62 7.36 -24.66
C ALA A 160 -3.82 8.26 -24.29
N LYS A 161 -4.70 8.54 -25.26
CA LYS A 161 -5.88 9.40 -25.04
C LYS A 161 -6.80 8.88 -23.93
N THR A 162 -6.89 7.56 -23.79
CA THR A 162 -7.67 6.87 -22.75
C THR A 162 -7.11 7.13 -21.36
N ASP A 163 -5.80 7.27 -21.20
CA ASP A 163 -5.14 7.42 -19.91
C ASP A 163 -5.42 8.81 -19.30
N TYR A 164 -5.76 9.79 -20.14
CA TYR A 164 -6.24 11.09 -19.65
C TYR A 164 -7.59 11.00 -18.93
N ILE A 165 -8.38 9.95 -19.19
CA ILE A 165 -9.61 9.67 -18.43
C ILE A 165 -9.26 9.31 -16.98
N GLU A 166 -8.13 8.64 -16.73
CA GLU A 166 -7.66 8.34 -15.38
C GLU A 166 -7.35 9.62 -14.59
N LEU A 167 -6.73 10.61 -15.25
CA LEU A 167 -6.44 11.93 -14.66
C LEU A 167 -7.73 12.71 -14.34
N ILE A 168 -8.72 12.65 -15.23
CA ILE A 168 -10.03 13.26 -14.99
C ILE A 168 -10.73 12.54 -13.83
N SER A 169 -10.66 11.20 -13.80
CA SER A 169 -11.30 10.38 -12.79
C SER A 169 -10.73 10.64 -11.40
N ILE A 170 -9.40 10.70 -11.25
CA ILE A 170 -8.77 11.00 -9.95
C ILE A 170 -9.03 12.44 -9.50
N SER A 171 -9.12 13.39 -10.44
CA SER A 171 -9.45 14.78 -10.13
C SER A 171 -10.89 14.93 -9.68
N GLY A 172 -11.83 14.28 -10.39
CA GLY A 172 -13.24 14.24 -10.03
C GLY A 172 -13.45 13.54 -8.69
N LEU A 173 -12.80 12.40 -8.46
CA LEU A 173 -12.86 11.69 -7.18
C LEU A 173 -12.33 12.56 -6.04
N SER A 174 -11.16 13.19 -6.19
CA SER A 174 -10.59 14.09 -5.18
C SER A 174 -11.54 15.26 -4.88
N PHE A 175 -12.16 15.84 -5.90
CA PHE A 175 -13.14 16.91 -5.72
C PHE A 175 -14.41 16.43 -4.98
N ILE A 176 -14.94 15.26 -5.32
CA ILE A 176 -16.08 14.66 -4.62
C ILE A 176 -15.73 14.40 -3.15
N LEU A 177 -14.55 13.82 -2.89
CA LEU A 177 -14.08 13.55 -1.52
C LEU A 177 -13.90 14.83 -0.71
N PHE A 178 -13.49 15.93 -1.35
CA PHE A 178 -13.45 17.25 -0.72
C PHE A 178 -14.84 17.77 -0.39
N LEU A 179 -15.79 17.72 -1.33
CA LEU A 179 -17.18 18.15 -1.11
C LEU A 179 -17.87 17.36 0.01
N LEU A 180 -17.55 16.07 0.14
CA LEU A 180 -18.07 15.20 1.20
C LEU A 180 -17.36 15.41 2.56
N GLY A 181 -16.36 16.29 2.62
CA GLY A 181 -15.61 16.57 3.85
C GLY A 181 -14.64 15.46 4.26
N TYR A 182 -14.34 14.50 3.38
CA TYR A 182 -13.39 13.43 3.68
C TYR A 182 -11.93 13.85 3.55
N ILE A 183 -11.63 14.85 2.70
CA ILE A 183 -10.29 15.41 2.54
C ILE A 183 -10.34 16.94 2.53
N SER A 184 -9.24 17.60 2.89
CA SER A 184 -9.13 19.05 2.81
C SER A 184 -8.93 19.51 1.35
N LEU A 185 -9.22 20.79 1.07
CA LEU A 185 -8.95 21.39 -0.25
C LEU A 185 -7.47 21.26 -0.62
N TRP A 186 -6.58 21.49 0.34
CA TRP A 186 -5.14 21.34 0.16
C TRP A 186 -4.78 19.93 -0.27
N THR A 187 -5.28 18.92 0.45
CA THR A 187 -5.06 17.50 0.13
C THR A 187 -5.54 17.18 -1.29
N ALA A 188 -6.73 17.65 -1.69
CA ALA A 188 -7.27 17.42 -3.02
C ALA A 188 -6.37 18.03 -4.11
N VAL A 189 -6.00 19.32 -3.98
CA VAL A 189 -5.14 20.03 -4.94
C VAL A 189 -3.78 19.36 -5.07
N VAL A 190 -3.18 19.02 -3.93
CA VAL A 190 -1.84 18.46 -3.87
C VAL A 190 -1.78 17.07 -4.51
N ILE A 191 -2.79 16.22 -4.31
CA ILE A 191 -2.87 14.91 -4.97
C ILE A 191 -3.03 15.05 -6.48
N ILE A 192 -3.89 15.97 -6.94
CA ILE A 192 -4.08 16.23 -8.37
C ILE A 192 -2.75 16.66 -9.00
N ILE A 193 -2.05 17.62 -8.37
CA ILE A 193 -0.74 18.09 -8.84
C ILE A 193 0.27 16.95 -8.85
N PHE A 194 0.32 16.14 -7.79
CA PHE A 194 1.22 14.99 -7.68
C PHE A 194 1.02 14.00 -8.83
N VAL A 195 -0.22 13.58 -9.09
CA VAL A 195 -0.54 12.64 -10.17
C VAL A 195 -0.21 13.25 -11.53
N MET A 196 -0.56 14.52 -11.74
CA MET A 196 -0.31 15.21 -13.01
C MET A 196 1.20 15.33 -13.28
N ILE A 197 1.98 15.82 -12.32
CA ILE A 197 3.44 15.96 -12.46
C ILE A 197 4.10 14.61 -12.74
N MET A 198 3.77 13.58 -11.95
CA MET A 198 4.40 12.27 -12.13
C MET A 198 4.03 11.62 -13.47
N SER A 199 2.78 11.77 -13.91
CA SER A 199 2.33 11.26 -15.22
C SER A 199 3.02 12.01 -16.38
N LEU A 200 3.19 13.33 -16.27
CA LEU A 200 3.92 14.13 -17.25
C LEU A 200 5.42 13.81 -17.26
N LEU A 201 6.05 13.64 -16.11
CA LEU A 201 7.46 13.23 -16.01
C LEU A 201 7.67 11.84 -16.62
N LYS A 202 6.75 10.91 -16.39
CA LYS A 202 6.78 9.59 -17.02
C LYS A 202 6.72 9.70 -18.54
N LYS A 203 5.77 10.48 -19.08
CA LYS A 203 5.58 10.66 -20.54
C LYS A 203 6.71 11.41 -21.23
N TYR A 204 7.18 12.53 -20.66
CA TYR A 204 8.08 13.46 -21.34
C TYR A 204 9.54 13.34 -20.93
N LYS A 205 9.84 12.70 -19.80
CA LYS A 205 11.21 12.52 -19.28
C LYS A 205 11.59 11.06 -19.10
N ASN A 206 10.75 10.11 -19.53
CA ASN A 206 10.92 8.67 -19.30
C ASN A 206 11.18 8.33 -17.82
N PHE A 207 10.63 9.13 -16.92
CA PHE A 207 10.80 8.94 -15.47
C PHE A 207 9.80 7.87 -14.98
N SER A 208 10.14 6.61 -15.22
CA SER A 208 9.40 5.45 -14.73
C SER A 208 10.07 4.93 -13.46
N GLN A 209 9.33 5.00 -12.35
CA GLN A 209 9.75 4.50 -11.04
C GLN A 209 8.78 3.42 -10.55
N PRO A 210 9.20 2.53 -9.64
CA PRO A 210 8.30 1.52 -9.07
C PRO A 210 7.21 2.15 -8.20
N ASN A 211 6.07 1.47 -8.05
CA ASN A 211 4.93 1.93 -7.23
C ASN A 211 5.30 2.35 -5.81
N LEU A 212 6.24 1.62 -5.19
CA LEU A 212 6.80 1.94 -3.88
C LEU A 212 7.35 3.38 -3.82
N PHE A 213 8.05 3.83 -4.86
CA PHE A 213 8.58 5.19 -4.93
C PHE A 213 7.46 6.23 -4.93
N TYR A 214 6.46 6.06 -5.80
CA TYR A 214 5.31 6.96 -5.86
C TYR A 214 4.52 6.96 -4.55
N ARG A 215 4.40 5.82 -3.87
CA ARG A 215 3.68 5.72 -2.60
C ARG A 215 4.40 6.45 -1.48
N ILE A 216 5.72 6.33 -1.40
CA ILE A 216 6.54 7.08 -0.43
C ILE A 216 6.36 8.58 -0.66
N VAL A 217 6.48 9.04 -1.91
CA VAL A 217 6.32 10.47 -2.24
C VAL A 217 4.90 10.94 -1.91
N GLY A 218 3.87 10.22 -2.34
CA GLY A 218 2.48 10.57 -2.05
C GLY A 218 2.16 10.62 -0.56
N ASN A 219 2.66 9.64 0.21
CA ASN A 219 2.49 9.62 1.66
C ASN A 219 3.20 10.79 2.35
N LEU A 220 4.41 11.16 1.91
CA LEU A 220 5.12 12.33 2.44
C LEU A 220 4.37 13.63 2.16
N ILE A 221 3.81 13.73 0.96
CA ILE A 221 3.07 14.89 0.50
C ILE A 221 1.78 15.12 1.32
N LEU A 222 1.08 14.05 1.71
CA LEU A 222 -0.15 14.12 2.51
C LEU A 222 0.03 14.67 3.93
N ILE A 223 1.27 14.82 4.38
CA ILE A 223 1.60 15.24 5.75
C ILE A 223 1.80 16.76 5.85
N ILE A 224 2.04 17.44 4.71
CA ILE A 224 2.20 18.90 4.59
C ILE A 224 0.83 19.56 4.47
#